data_AF-A0A0F3RVU7-F1
#
_entry.id   AF-A0A0F3RVU7-F1
#
_cell.length_a   1.000
_cell.length_b   1.000
_cell.length_c   1.000
_cell.angle_alpha   90.00
_cell.angle_beta   90.00
_cell.angle_gamma   90.00
#
_symmetry.space_group_name_H-M   'P 1'
#
loop_
_entity.id
_entity.type
_entity.pdbx_description
1 polymer ?
#
loop_
_entity_poly.entity_id
_entity_poly.type
_entity_poly.pdbx_seq_one_letter_code
_entity_poly.pdbx_strand_id
1 'polypeptide(L)'
;MEERRVYYPANPLKLVMLFYNLAILVAGLATSNDLILSAAIFLNLIGIQFHFTIFEDLRDKNLLNRADLVVGIGALVILFVKFFVLTAGMT
;
A
#
# COMPACT_ATOMS: atom_id res chain seq x y z
N MET A 1 6.49 23.99 20.85
CA MET A 1 7.56 23.23 20.19
C MET A 1 7.39 23.45 18.70
N GLU A 2 8.38 24.03 18.03
CA GLU A 2 8.33 24.35 16.60
C GLU A 2 8.42 23.04 15.80
N GLU A 3 7.38 22.70 15.02
CA GLU A 3 7.37 21.49 14.18
C GLU A 3 8.39 21.70 13.05
N ARG A 4 9.65 21.31 13.31
CA ARG A 4 10.73 21.39 12.32
C ARG A 4 10.26 20.62 11.08
N ARG A 5 10.05 21.32 9.95
CA ARG A 5 9.53 20.70 8.72
C ARG A 5 10.53 19.66 8.22
N VAL A 6 10.24 18.38 8.47
CA VAL A 6 11.03 17.26 7.96
C VAL A 6 10.66 17.04 6.50
N TYR A 7 11.66 17.05 5.62
CA TYR A 7 11.49 16.83 4.20
C TYR A 7 12.66 16.01 3.65
N TYR A 8 12.35 14.85 3.06
CA TYR A 8 13.33 14.05 2.33
C TYR A 8 13.00 14.07 0.84
N PRO A 9 13.99 14.27 -0.05
CA PRO A 9 13.74 14.31 -1.49
C PRO A 9 13.22 12.97 -2.01
N ALA A 10 12.46 13.04 -3.11
CA ALA A 10 12.03 11.84 -3.84
C ALA A 10 13.24 11.17 -4.49
N ASN A 11 13.24 9.83 -4.51
CA ASN A 11 14.24 9.03 -5.17
C ASN A 11 13.54 7.91 -5.99
N PRO A 12 14.25 7.24 -6.91
CA PRO A 12 13.66 6.18 -7.72
C PRO A 12 13.05 5.03 -6.88
N LEU A 13 13.64 4.71 -5.73
CA LEU A 13 13.17 3.62 -4.87
C LEU A 13 11.79 3.93 -4.27
N LYS A 14 11.56 5.16 -3.80
CA LYS A 14 10.25 5.63 -3.31
C LYS A 14 9.18 5.58 -4.40
N LEU A 15 9.56 5.87 -5.65
CA LEU A 15 8.65 5.84 -6.80
C LEU A 15 8.27 4.39 -7.16
N VAL A 16 9.25 3.49 -7.18
CA VAL A 16 9.04 2.04 -7.38
C VAL A 16 8.09 1.49 -6.31
N MET A 17 8.25 1.92 -5.06
CA MET A 17 7.39 1.51 -3.95
C MET A 17 5.92 1.90 -4.18
N LEU A 18 5.68 3.15 -4.60
CA LEU A 18 4.33 3.60 -4.94
C LEU A 18 3.72 2.77 -6.09
N PHE A 19 4.49 2.53 -7.15
CA PHE A 19 4.01 1.72 -8.28
C PHE A 19 3.77 0.26 -7.90
N TYR A 20 4.58 -0.30 -7.01
CA TYR A 20 4.35 -1.63 -6.45
C TYR A 20 2.99 -1.69 -5.74
N ASN A 21 2.72 -0.76 -4.82
CA ASN A 21 1.45 -0.72 -4.08
C ASN A 21 0.24 -0.52 -5.01
N LEU A 22 0.36 0.33 -6.03
CA LEU A 22 -0.66 0.51 -7.07
C LEU A 22 -0.89 -0.75 -7.90
N ALA A 23 0.19 -1.45 -8.31
CA ALA A 23 0.09 -2.68 -9.08
C ALA A 23 -0.60 -3.79 -8.28
N ILE A 24 -0.27 -3.92 -6.99
CA ILE A 24 -0.94 -4.87 -6.09
C ILE A 24 -2.44 -4.54 -5.95
N LEU A 25 -2.79 -3.26 -5.77
CA LEU A 25 -4.19 -2.85 -5.71
C LEU A 25 -4.94 -3.21 -7.00
N VAL A 26 -4.40 -2.86 -8.16
CA VAL A 26 -5.03 -3.15 -9.46
C VAL A 26 -5.15 -4.66 -9.69
N ALA A 27 -4.09 -5.44 -9.41
CA ALA A 27 -4.11 -6.89 -9.55
C ALA A 27 -5.15 -7.54 -8.62
N GLY A 28 -5.19 -7.10 -7.36
CA GLY A 28 -6.17 -7.58 -6.38
C GLY A 28 -7.60 -7.20 -6.75
N LEU A 29 -7.83 -6.02 -7.34
CA LEU A 29 -9.14 -5.61 -7.84
C LEU A 29 -9.57 -6.35 -9.12
N ALA A 30 -8.63 -6.74 -9.98
CA ALA A 30 -8.91 -7.41 -11.25
C ALA A 30 -9.22 -8.91 -11.11
N THR A 31 -8.77 -9.57 -10.02
CA THR A 31 -8.98 -11.02 -9.82
C THR A 31 -10.26 -11.33 -9.03
N SER A 32 -10.95 -12.41 -9.38
CA SER A 32 -12.02 -12.99 -8.53
C SER A 32 -11.62 -14.34 -7.92
N ASN A 33 -10.35 -14.74 -8.10
CA ASN A 33 -9.83 -15.98 -7.52
C ASN A 33 -9.32 -15.70 -6.09
N ASP A 34 -9.88 -16.43 -5.12
CA ASP A 34 -9.59 -16.23 -3.69
C ASP A 34 -8.11 -16.43 -3.34
N LEU A 35 -7.44 -17.38 -3.98
CA LEU A 35 -6.01 -17.64 -3.74
C LEU A 35 -5.16 -16.46 -4.22
N ILE A 36 -5.45 -15.94 -5.43
CA ILE A 36 -4.73 -14.78 -5.98
C ILE A 36 -5.03 -13.52 -5.16
N LEU A 37 -6.27 -13.32 -4.72
CA LEU A 37 -6.64 -12.20 -3.87
C LEU A 37 -5.95 -12.26 -2.50
N SER A 38 -5.90 -13.44 -1.88
CA SER A 38 -5.17 -13.67 -0.62
C SER A 38 -3.68 -13.38 -0.79
N ALA A 39 -3.08 -13.83 -1.90
CA ALA A 39 -1.69 -13.54 -2.22
C ALA A 39 -1.45 -12.03 -2.41
N ALA A 40 -2.36 -11.32 -3.08
CA ALA A 40 -2.27 -9.87 -3.25
C ALA A 40 -2.36 -9.12 -1.91
N ILE A 41 -3.23 -9.55 -0.99
CA ILE A 41 -3.32 -8.99 0.37
C ILE A 41 -2.01 -9.22 1.12
N PHE A 42 -1.45 -10.43 1.05
CA PHE A 42 -0.18 -10.75 1.71
C PHE A 42 0.99 -9.92 1.14
N LEU A 43 1.07 -9.78 -0.18
CA LEU A 43 2.06 -8.93 -0.84
C LEU A 43 1.88 -7.46 -0.46
N ASN A 44 0.64 -6.98 -0.32
CA ASN A 44 0.37 -5.62 0.13
C ASN A 44 0.92 -5.37 1.55
N LEU A 45 0.78 -6.32 2.48
CA LEU A 45 1.36 -6.23 3.82
C LEU A 45 2.90 -6.13 3.77
N ILE A 46 3.53 -6.93 2.91
CA ILE A 46 4.98 -6.82 2.65
C ILE A 46 5.33 -5.42 2.13
N GLY A 47 4.52 -4.88 1.22
CA GLY A 47 4.69 -3.53 0.70
C GLY A 47 4.62 -2.46 1.80
N ILE A 48 3.62 -2.53 2.67
CA ILE A 48 3.49 -1.62 3.82
C ILE A 48 4.72 -1.74 4.74
N GLN A 49 5.25 -2.94 4.96
CA GLN A 49 6.49 -3.09 5.73
C GLN A 49 7.70 -2.44 5.03
N PHE A 50 7.79 -2.56 3.72
CA PHE A 50 8.84 -1.92 2.93
C PHE A 50 8.73 -0.40 2.93
N HIS A 51 7.53 0.17 3.01
CA HIS A 51 7.35 1.60 3.20
C HIS A 51 8.19 2.11 4.39
N PHE A 52 8.10 1.46 5.54
CA PHE A 52 8.89 1.83 6.73
C PHE A 52 10.39 1.57 6.62
N THR A 53 10.82 0.81 5.61
CA THR A 53 12.24 0.58 5.32
C THR A 53 12.80 1.62 4.33
N ILE A 54 11.98 2.04 3.37
CA ILE A 54 12.38 2.91 2.26
C ILE A 54 12.17 4.39 2.61
N PHE A 55 11.11 4.70 3.34
CA PHE A 55 10.79 6.05 3.79
C PHE A 55 11.33 6.29 5.19
N GLU A 56 11.97 7.44 5.37
CA GLU A 56 12.83 7.72 6.50
C GLU A 56 12.07 8.20 7.74
N ASP A 57 10.96 8.92 7.54
CA ASP A 57 10.15 9.48 8.64
C ASP A 57 8.68 9.60 8.24
N LEU A 58 7.78 9.16 9.13
CA LEU A 58 6.33 9.33 8.99
C LEU A 58 5.89 10.80 8.95
N ARG A 59 6.70 11.70 9.51
CA ARG A 59 6.44 13.15 9.53
C ARG A 59 6.91 13.85 8.26
N ASP A 60 7.57 13.13 7.35
CA ASP A 60 8.01 13.69 6.07
C ASP A 60 6.83 14.28 5.30
N LYS A 61 6.96 15.56 4.94
CA LYS A 61 5.96 16.31 4.17
C LYS A 61 6.04 16.01 2.67
N ASN A 62 7.00 15.19 2.21
CA ASN A 62 7.03 14.71 0.83
C ASN A 62 5.71 14.03 0.46
N LEU A 63 5.09 14.47 -0.64
CA LEU A 63 3.83 13.93 -1.13
C LEU A 63 3.92 12.45 -1.46
N LEU A 64 5.07 11.98 -1.93
CA LEU A 64 5.30 10.59 -2.28
C LEU A 64 5.26 9.67 -1.05
N ASN A 65 5.79 10.14 0.09
CA ASN A 65 5.71 9.42 1.37
C ASN A 65 4.25 9.20 1.79
N ARG A 66 3.48 10.29 1.79
CA ARG A 66 2.06 10.26 2.17
C ARG A 66 1.23 9.43 1.20
N ALA A 67 1.47 9.61 -0.10
CA ALA A 67 0.75 8.89 -1.14
C ALA A 67 1.01 7.39 -1.05
N ASP A 68 2.28 6.96 -0.89
CA ASP A 68 2.63 5.55 -0.78
C ASP A 68 1.97 4.89 0.45
N LEU A 69 2.03 5.55 1.61
CA LEU A 69 1.41 5.03 2.83
C LEU A 69 -0.13 4.94 2.70
N VAL A 70 -0.77 5.97 2.15
CA VAL A 70 -2.23 6.01 1.96
C VAL A 70 -2.66 4.96 0.93
N VAL A 71 -1.93 4.79 -0.17
CA VAL A 71 -2.21 3.76 -1.17
C VAL A 71 -2.00 2.38 -0.58
N GLY A 72 -0.92 2.14 0.18
CA GLY A 72 -0.66 0.87 0.85
C GLY A 72 -1.79 0.49 1.80
N ILE A 73 -2.07 1.33 2.79
CA ILE A 73 -3.14 1.08 3.79
C ILE A 73 -4.51 1.01 3.12
N GLY A 74 -4.81 1.92 2.20
CA GLY A 74 -6.08 1.95 1.47
C GLY A 74 -6.28 0.67 0.66
N ALA A 75 -5.24 0.20 -0.04
CA ALA A 75 -5.29 -1.04 -0.78
C ALA A 75 -5.52 -2.24 0.15
N LEU A 76 -4.86 -2.30 1.30
CA LEU A 76 -5.09 -3.36 2.29
C LEU A 76 -6.57 -3.43 2.68
N VAL A 77 -7.15 -2.30 3.09
CA VAL A 77 -8.56 -2.24 3.53
C VAL A 77 -9.50 -2.63 2.39
N ILE A 78 -9.30 -2.07 1.19
CA ILE A 78 -10.14 -2.36 0.02
C ILE A 78 -10.09 -3.84 -0.35
N LEU A 79 -8.89 -4.43 -0.40
CA LEU A 79 -8.72 -5.84 -0.77
C LEU A 79 -9.28 -6.78 0.31
N PHE A 80 -9.14 -6.44 1.59
CA PHE A 80 -9.78 -7.20 2.68
C PHE A 80 -11.31 -7.17 2.57
N VAL A 81 -11.90 -5.99 2.37
CA VAL A 81 -13.36 -5.87 2.18
C VAL A 81 -13.80 -6.70 0.97
N LYS A 82 -13.09 -6.59 -0.15
CA LYS A 82 -13.37 -7.41 -1.34
C LYS A 82 -13.30 -8.91 -1.06
N PHE A 83 -12.29 -9.36 -0.32
CA PHE A 83 -12.13 -10.77 0.04
C PHE A 83 -13.32 -11.28 0.85
N PHE A 84 -13.76 -10.52 1.86
CA PHE A 84 -14.95 -10.87 2.63
C PHE A 84 -16.23 -10.87 1.78
N VAL A 85 -16.40 -9.91 0.87
CA VAL A 85 -17.56 -9.87 -0.03
C VAL A 85 -17.60 -11.09 -0.95
N LEU A 86 -16.47 -11.47 -1.54
CA LEU A 86 -16.40 -12.63 -2.43
C LEU A 86 -16.66 -13.93 -1.66
N THR A 87 -16.03 -14.10 -0.49
CA THR A 87 -16.15 -15.34 0.30
C THR A 87 -17.50 -15.48 0.99
N ALA A 88 -18.10 -14.38 1.49
CA ALA A 88 -19.44 -14.40 2.09
C ALA A 88 -20.56 -14.55 1.05
N GLY A 89 -20.32 -14.17 -0.22
CA GLY A 89 -21.25 -14.43 -1.32
C GLY A 89 -21.18 -15.87 -1.87
N MET A 90 -20.17 -16.64 -1.46
CA MET A 90 -19.99 -18.05 -1.83
C MET A 90 -20.54 -19.03 -0.77
N THR A 91 -21.19 -18.54 0.29
CA THR A 91 -22.04 -19.34 1.20
C THR A 91 -23.49 -19.26 0.82
#